data_AF-A0A085FJ45-F1
#
_entry.id   AF-A0A085FJ45-F1
#
_cell.length_a   1.000
_cell.length_b   1.000
_cell.length_c   1.000
_cell.angle_alpha   90.00
_cell.angle_beta   90.00
_cell.angle_gamma   90.00
#
_symmetry.space_group_name_H-M   'P 1'
#
loop_
_entity.id
_entity.type
_entity.pdbx_description
1 polymer ?
#
loop_
_entity_poly.entity_id
_entity_poly.type
_entity_poly.pdbx_seq_one_letter_code
_entity_poly.pdbx_strand_id
1 'polypeptide(L)' 'MNIRKNFEAIFLSAAALGLVASYATASARPVEVVKQESAILIDSTVHVVVVKAPRLSVAEKAGLK' A
#
# COMPACT_ATOMS: atom_id res chain seq x y z
N MET A 1 -22.42 -33.58 36.41
CA MET A 1 -21.78 -32.57 35.55
C MET A 1 -21.95 -32.99 34.10
N ASN A 2 -22.53 -32.15 33.24
CA ASN A 2 -22.89 -32.53 31.87
C ASN A 2 -21.70 -32.34 30.92
N ILE A 3 -21.07 -33.44 30.51
CA ILE A 3 -19.87 -33.45 29.66
C ILE A 3 -20.05 -32.66 28.35
N ARG A 4 -21.29 -32.61 27.83
CA ARG A 4 -21.64 -31.90 26.59
C ARG A 4 -21.48 -30.38 26.70
N LYS A 5 -21.86 -29.79 27.84
CA LYS A 5 -21.71 -28.34 28.08
C LYS A 5 -20.26 -27.92 28.25
N ASN A 6 -19.44 -28.79 28.87
CA ASN A 6 -18.01 -28.54 29.01
C ASN A 6 -17.30 -28.61 27.65
N PHE A 7 -17.72 -29.52 26.77
CA PHE A 7 -17.19 -29.62 25.41
C PHE A 7 -17.53 -28.40 24.56
N GLU A 8 -18.74 -27.88 24.67
CA GLU A 8 -19.16 -26.67 23.98
C GLU A 8 -18.30 -25.45 24.37
N ALA A 9 -18.03 -25.29 25.67
CA ALA A 9 -17.15 -24.22 26.15
C ALA A 9 -15.70 -24.35 25.67
N ILE A 10 -15.17 -25.57 25.62
CA ILE A 10 -13.82 -25.84 25.11
C ILE A 10 -13.75 -25.57 23.60
N PHE A 11 -14.76 -26.01 22.85
CA PHE A 11 -14.82 -25.77 21.41
C PHE A 11 -14.90 -24.26 21.09
N LEU A 12 -15.77 -23.53 21.80
CA LEU A 12 -15.95 -22.10 21.57
C LEU A 12 -14.68 -21.31 21.89
N SER A 13 -13.99 -21.67 22.99
CA SER A 13 -12.72 -21.03 23.35
C SER A 13 -11.60 -21.36 22.36
N ALA A 14 -11.49 -22.60 21.91
CA ALA A 14 -10.53 -22.99 20.87
C ALA A 14 -10.78 -22.25 19.53
N ALA A 15 -12.05 -22.13 19.13
CA ALA A 15 -12.43 -21.41 17.91
C ALA A 15 -12.08 -19.91 18.01
N ALA A 16 -12.38 -19.27 19.15
CA ALA A 16 -12.05 -17.87 19.37
C ALA A 16 -10.53 -17.62 19.32
N LEU A 17 -9.74 -18.48 19.97
CA LEU A 17 -8.28 -18.39 19.94
C LEU A 17 -7.72 -18.60 18.54
N GLY A 18 -8.25 -19.57 17.79
CA GLY A 18 -7.85 -19.83 16.41
C GLY A 18 -8.08 -18.63 15.50
N LEU A 19 -9.24 -17.99 15.59
CA LEU A 19 -9.56 -16.80 14.78
C LEU A 19 -8.62 -15.62 15.08
N VAL A 20 -8.37 -15.35 16.36
CA VAL A 20 -7.47 -14.27 16.77
C VAL A 20 -6.04 -14.55 16.31
N ALA A 21 -5.56 -15.79 16.46
CA ALA A 21 -4.24 -16.19 16.02
C ALA A 21 -4.10 -16.09 14.49
N SER A 22 -5.09 -16.56 13.72
CA SER A 22 -5.09 -16.44 12.26
C SER A 22 -5.06 -14.99 11.80
N TYR A 23 -5.79 -14.10 12.45
CA TYR A 23 -5.75 -12.67 12.14
C TYR A 23 -4.38 -12.05 12.50
N ALA A 24 -3.86 -12.33 13.70
CA ALA A 24 -2.59 -11.78 14.16
C ALA A 24 -1.38 -12.27 13.35
N THR A 25 -1.44 -13.49 12.83
CA THR A 25 -0.37 -14.11 12.02
C THR A 25 -0.56 -13.91 10.52
N ALA A 26 -1.65 -13.27 10.09
CA ALA A 26 -1.87 -12.96 8.69
C ALA A 26 -0.78 -12.00 8.20
N SER A 27 0.16 -12.55 7.43
CA SER A 27 1.22 -11.76 6.80
C SER A 27 0.61 -10.86 5.73
N ALA A 28 0.94 -9.57 5.77
CA ALA A 28 0.52 -8.61 4.76
C ALA A 28 1.12 -9.04 3.41
N ARG A 29 0.28 -9.48 2.47
CA ARG A 29 0.72 -9.75 1.10
C ARG A 29 0.98 -8.40 0.44
N PRO A 30 2.24 -8.07 0.07
CA PRO A 30 2.50 -6.84 -0.66
C PRO A 30 1.73 -6.91 -1.97
N VAL A 31 0.78 -6.01 -2.16
CA VAL A 31 0.17 -5.78 -3.46
C VAL A 31 1.22 -5.02 -4.27
N GLU A 32 1.93 -5.72 -5.14
CA GLU A 32 2.76 -5.08 -6.14
C GLU A 32 1.84 -4.32 -7.10
N VAL A 33 1.64 -3.04 -6.82
CA VAL A 33 1.04 -2.12 -7.79
C VAL A 33 2.08 -1.95 -8.89
N VAL A 34 1.99 -2.78 -9.94
CA VAL A 34 2.76 -2.56 -11.16
C VAL A 34 2.38 -1.17 -11.65
N LYS A 35 3.32 -0.23 -11.52
CA LYS A 35 3.19 1.10 -12.11
C LYS A 35 3.09 0.87 -13.60
N GLN A 36 1.88 0.98 -14.14
CA GLN A 36 1.64 0.89 -15.56
C GLN A 36 2.32 2.12 -16.18
N GLU A 37 3.54 1.93 -16.67
CA GLU A 37 4.26 2.96 -17.40
C GLU A 37 3.47 3.19 -18.68
N SER A 38 2.70 4.29 -18.70
CA SER A 38 2.03 4.74 -19.91
C SER A 38 3.10 4.88 -20.99
N ALA A 39 3.05 4.03 -22.02
CA ALA A 39 3.92 4.16 -23.17
C ALA A 39 3.69 5.56 -23.76
N ILE A 40 4.67 6.44 -23.56
CA ILE A 40 4.67 7.74 -24.21
C ILE A 40 4.91 7.42 -25.69
N LEU A 41 3.87 7.52 -26.51
CA LEU A 41 4.01 7.54 -27.96
C LEU A 41 4.78 8.83 -28.30
N ILE A 42 6.09 8.71 -28.48
CA ILE A 42 6.94 9.83 -28.86
C ILE A 42 6.64 10.11 -30.34
N ASP A 43 5.86 11.16 -30.60
CA ASP A 43 5.79 11.77 -31.93
C ASP A 43 7.19 12.33 -32.26
N SER A 44 7.81 11.79 -33.32
CA SER A 44 9.15 12.17 -33.76
C SER A 44 9.28 13.64 -34.18
N THR A 45 8.17 14.35 -34.30
CA THR A 45 8.11 15.77 -34.67
C THR A 45 8.23 16.71 -33.46
N VAL A 46 8.09 16.19 -32.23
CA VAL A 46 8.07 17.01 -31.00
C VAL A 46 9.38 16.85 -30.22
N HIS A 47 10.19 17.91 -30.20
CA HIS A 47 11.41 17.96 -29.40
C HIS A 47 11.10 18.31 -27.95
N VAL A 48 11.13 17.33 -27.05
CA VAL A 48 10.98 17.55 -25.61
C VAL A 48 12.36 17.78 -24.97
N VAL A 49 12.62 19.01 -24.52
CA VAL A 49 13.83 19.35 -23.76
C VAL A 49 13.50 19.33 -22.27
N VAL A 50 14.04 18.35 -21.54
CA VAL A 50 13.90 18.27 -20.08
C VAL A 50 15.05 19.04 -19.41
N VAL A 51 14.75 20.22 -18.87
CA VAL A 51 15.72 20.99 -18.08
C VAL A 51 15.53 20.65 -16.60
N LYS A 52 16.56 20.08 -15.98
CA LYS A 52 16.64 19.90 -14.53
C LYS A 52 17.29 21.14 -13.93
N ALA A 53 16.48 22.02 -13.35
CA ALA A 53 16.94 23.16 -12.58
C ALA A 53 16.50 23.04 -11.10
N PRO A 54 17.30 23.53 -10.14
CA PRO A 54 16.88 23.68 -8.75
C PRO A 54 15.58 24.51 -8.65
N ARG A 55 14.71 24.17 -7.68
CA ARG A 55 13.51 24.98 -7.40
C ARG A 55 13.95 26.32 -6.84
N LEU A 56 13.61 27.40 -7.55
CA LEU A 56 13.79 28.75 -7.03
C LEU A 56 12.92 28.95 -5.80
N SER A 57 13.50 29.52 -4.75
CA SER A 57 12.76 29.99 -3.57
C SER A 57 11.81 31.12 -3.96
N VAL A 58 10.82 31.39 -3.11
CA VAL A 58 9.83 32.45 -3.33
C VAL A 58 10.49 33.83 -3.51
N ALA A 59 11.61 34.06 -2.81
CA ALA A 59 12.39 35.29 -2.91
C ALA A 59 13.10 35.41 -4.27
N GLU A 60 13.71 34.33 -4.76
CA GLU A 60 14.39 34.30 -6.06
C GLU A 60 13.38 34.43 -7.22
N LYS A 61 12.18 33.87 -7.08
CA LYS A 61 11.09 34.05 -8.06
C LYS A 61 10.61 35.50 -8.14
N ALA A 62 10.64 36.25 -7.03
CA ALA A 62 10.23 37.66 -7.02
C ALA A 62 11.24 38.60 -7.69
N GLY A 63 12.52 38.18 -7.79
CA GLY A 63 13.58 38.90 -8.49
C GLY A 63 13.61 38.68 -10.01
N LEU A 64 12.88 37.68 -10.51
CA LEU A 64 12.67 37.44 -11.94
C LEU A 64 11.47 38.26 -12.44
N LYS A 65 11.66 39.57 -12.56
CA LYS A 65 10.78 40.45 -13.34
C LYS A 65 11.44 40.80 -14.67
#